data_AF-A0A5P9CKW4-F1
#
_entry.id   AF-A0A5P9CKW4-F1
#
_cell.length_a   1.000
_cell.length_b   1.000
_cell.length_c   1.000
_cell.angle_alpha   90.00
_cell.angle_beta   90.00
_cell.angle_gamma   90.00
#
_symmetry.space_group_name_H-M   'P 1'
#
loop_
_entity.id
_entity.type
_entity.pdbx_description
1 polymer ?
#
loop_
_entity_poly.entity_id
_entity_poly.type
_entity_poly.pdbx_seq_one_letter_code
_entity_poly.pdbx_strand_id
1 'polypeptide(L)'
;MFYRFNYKKTNRFTNVLLLVLLFNVFPISASEYPSSNNQAEDQAALETLKRITFWTWEEEVSLLLQNYSNIDYRKINANYVFNELDMHRWGQKITDFLDLATLLLSFQSEEYQTSNQVEFDKAKSTINNLRHRINQLVLSVHPSFDLNSHALTNAYKGANIKIAVFDLFDPVLLAKQVEHYPNANIQAIQSFGDPVQLNHGNSVIDVILAIAPEATIIPISAESSTYHQAMTYLQSRTDIHIINMSRAFLALDNELDPQFSQQLSHILSRTIVTKSLGNTGTDLESNVTPLRQSLGLRATGNLFSYDLGLIKEFLPSIYTDNDNLLLAINLDTFSHQIALSATIPGDNVLAVSTSLSTPADAVYTWSTGNFESGSSFAAPQLAAISALLWQAYQEYHPQQASNAASKVTQALKINTRISDLGASNTGLGLVDADKALAYILGHQPK
;
A
#
# COMPACT_ATOMS: atom_id res chain seq x y z
N MET A 1 28.53 -62.77 -19.42
CA MET A 1 27.92 -61.94 -20.48
C MET A 1 27.85 -60.52 -19.95
N PHE A 2 28.67 -59.61 -20.48
CA PHE A 2 28.81 -58.24 -20.00
C PHE A 2 27.64 -57.38 -20.51
N TYR A 3 26.97 -56.65 -19.61
CA TYR A 3 26.35 -55.38 -19.95
C TYR A 3 26.77 -54.32 -18.93
N ARG A 4 27.75 -53.51 -19.34
CA ARG A 4 28.10 -52.23 -18.71
C ARG A 4 27.03 -51.22 -19.09
N PHE A 5 26.25 -50.73 -18.14
CA PHE A 5 25.52 -49.48 -18.33
C PHE A 5 26.43 -48.31 -17.98
N ASN A 6 26.89 -47.63 -19.03
CA ASN A 6 27.46 -46.29 -18.95
C ASN A 6 26.35 -45.32 -18.51
N TYR A 7 26.39 -44.86 -17.26
CA TYR A 7 25.69 -43.63 -16.91
C TYR A 7 26.37 -42.47 -17.62
N LYS A 8 25.79 -42.08 -18.76
CA LYS A 8 26.18 -40.90 -19.51
C LYS A 8 26.10 -39.67 -18.60
N LYS A 9 27.24 -39.00 -18.55
CA LYS A 9 27.51 -37.64 -18.06
C LYS A 9 26.70 -36.61 -18.89
N THR A 10 25.38 -36.66 -18.83
CA THR A 10 24.50 -35.72 -19.57
C THR A 10 23.28 -35.37 -18.72
N ASN A 11 23.50 -34.68 -17.61
CA ASN A 11 22.45 -33.90 -16.96
C ASN A 11 22.94 -32.76 -16.06
N ARG A 12 24.26 -32.55 -15.93
CA ARG A 12 24.77 -31.33 -15.27
C ARG A 12 24.74 -30.13 -16.20
N PHE A 13 24.93 -30.31 -17.50
CA PHE A 13 24.86 -29.19 -18.46
C PHE A 13 23.43 -28.69 -18.63
N THR A 14 22.44 -29.58 -18.69
CA THR A 14 21.01 -29.22 -18.79
C THR A 14 20.49 -28.55 -17.52
N ASN A 15 20.88 -29.04 -16.33
CA ASN A 15 20.49 -28.39 -15.07
C ASN A 15 21.21 -27.06 -14.83
N VAL A 16 22.47 -26.92 -15.28
CA VAL A 16 23.17 -25.63 -15.24
C VAL A 16 22.61 -24.66 -16.29
N LEU A 17 22.20 -25.13 -17.46
CA LEU A 17 21.54 -24.29 -18.48
C LEU A 17 20.15 -23.84 -18.01
N LEU A 18 19.39 -24.69 -17.32
CA LEU A 18 18.11 -24.33 -16.69
C LEU A 18 18.30 -23.38 -15.51
N LEU A 19 19.34 -23.56 -14.68
CA LEU A 19 19.68 -22.57 -13.65
C LEU A 19 20.13 -21.25 -14.26
N VAL A 20 20.95 -21.25 -15.32
CA VAL A 20 21.37 -20.02 -16.01
C VAL A 20 20.18 -19.36 -16.72
N LEU A 21 19.23 -20.11 -17.26
CA LEU A 21 17.99 -19.56 -17.83
C LEU A 21 17.02 -19.03 -16.76
N LEU A 22 16.96 -19.65 -15.58
CA LEU A 22 16.12 -19.21 -14.45
C LEU A 22 16.74 -18.04 -13.66
N PHE A 23 18.08 -17.92 -13.62
CA PHE A 23 18.80 -16.79 -13.01
C PHE A 23 19.04 -15.61 -13.98
N ASN A 24 18.71 -15.76 -15.27
CA ASN A 24 18.67 -14.63 -16.22
C ASN A 24 17.25 -14.07 -16.43
N VAL A 25 16.25 -14.54 -15.66
CA VAL A 25 14.98 -13.84 -15.52
C VAL A 25 15.15 -12.82 -14.39
N PHE A 26 15.68 -11.64 -14.75
CA PHE A 26 16.06 -10.48 -13.93
C PHE A 26 17.44 -10.60 -13.23
N PRO A 27 18.40 -9.70 -13.52
CA PRO A 27 18.18 -8.26 -13.68
C PRO A 27 18.08 -7.88 -15.15
N ILE A 28 16.99 -7.20 -15.52
CA ILE A 28 17.05 -6.35 -16.71
C ILE A 28 18.12 -5.30 -16.37
N SER A 29 19.31 -5.46 -16.94
CA SER A 29 20.27 -4.37 -16.98
C SER A 29 19.55 -3.16 -17.58
N ALA A 30 19.68 -1.99 -16.97
CA ALA A 30 19.05 -0.75 -17.44
C ALA A 30 19.43 -0.39 -18.91
N SER A 31 20.40 -1.11 -19.51
CA SER A 31 20.81 -1.01 -20.91
C SER A 31 19.93 -1.76 -21.92
N GLU A 32 18.94 -2.56 -21.50
CA GLU A 32 18.03 -3.28 -22.42
C GLU A 32 16.57 -2.81 -22.32
N TYR A 33 16.31 -1.54 -21.96
CA TYR A 33 15.02 -0.94 -22.31
C TYR A 33 14.99 -0.81 -23.83
N PRO A 34 14.12 -1.55 -24.56
CA PRO A 34 13.93 -1.29 -25.96
C PRO A 34 13.40 0.13 -26.05
N SER A 35 14.14 1.02 -26.70
CA SER A 35 13.60 2.28 -27.19
C SER A 35 12.56 1.95 -28.27
N SER A 36 11.41 1.38 -27.91
CA SER A 36 10.27 1.34 -28.81
C SER A 36 9.79 2.78 -28.91
N ASN A 37 10.25 3.45 -29.96
CA ASN A 37 10.00 4.85 -30.25
C ASN A 37 8.52 5.02 -30.66
N ASN A 38 7.61 4.84 -29.71
CA ASN A 38 6.16 4.96 -29.89
C ASN A 38 5.67 6.39 -29.66
N GLN A 39 6.58 7.36 -29.54
CA GLN A 39 6.25 8.77 -29.26
C GLN A 39 5.18 9.33 -30.20
N ALA A 40 5.30 9.07 -31.51
CA ALA A 40 4.33 9.53 -32.49
C ALA A 40 2.95 8.87 -32.31
N GLU A 41 2.92 7.59 -31.91
CA GLU A 41 1.69 6.84 -31.64
C GLU A 41 1.02 7.32 -30.35
N ASP A 42 1.80 7.50 -29.28
CA ASP A 42 1.30 7.99 -27.99
C ASP A 42 0.76 9.43 -28.13
N GLN A 43 1.47 10.31 -28.86
CA GLN A 43 1.01 11.68 -29.11
C GLN A 43 -0.27 11.69 -29.96
N ALA A 44 -0.35 10.86 -31.01
CA ALA A 44 -1.56 10.76 -31.82
C ALA A 44 -2.76 10.26 -31.00
N ALA A 45 -2.55 9.27 -30.12
CA ALA A 45 -3.58 8.78 -29.22
C ALA A 45 -4.06 9.85 -28.23
N LEU A 46 -3.15 10.64 -27.66
CA LEU A 46 -3.50 11.76 -26.78
C LEU A 46 -4.36 12.80 -27.53
N GLU A 47 -3.94 13.20 -28.72
CA GLU A 47 -4.70 14.17 -29.52
C GLU A 47 -6.07 13.62 -29.97
N THR A 48 -6.17 12.31 -30.25
CA THR A 48 -7.46 11.65 -30.48
C THR A 48 -8.37 11.75 -29.26
N LEU A 49 -7.88 11.46 -28.05
CA LEU A 49 -8.68 11.56 -26.82
C LEU A 49 -9.13 13.01 -26.57
N LYS A 50 -8.22 13.98 -26.70
CA LYS A 50 -8.53 15.42 -26.56
C LYS A 50 -9.58 15.88 -27.57
N ARG A 51 -9.47 15.44 -28.83
CA ARG A 51 -10.45 15.76 -29.88
C ARG A 51 -11.82 15.16 -29.60
N ILE A 52 -11.89 13.87 -29.27
CA ILE A 52 -13.17 13.17 -29.05
C ILE A 52 -13.91 13.74 -27.83
N THR A 53 -13.16 14.10 -26.78
CA THR A 53 -13.71 14.61 -25.50
C THR A 53 -13.80 16.13 -25.43
N PHE A 54 -13.41 16.84 -26.50
CA PHE A 54 -13.31 18.30 -26.54
C PHE A 54 -12.40 18.91 -25.46
N TRP A 55 -11.41 18.15 -24.97
CA TRP A 55 -10.49 18.57 -23.92
C TRP A 55 -9.24 19.25 -24.50
N THR A 56 -9.41 20.44 -25.07
CA THR A 56 -8.34 21.18 -25.78
C THR A 56 -7.28 21.82 -24.88
N TRP A 57 -7.49 21.82 -23.57
CA TRP A 57 -6.69 22.49 -22.54
C TRP A 57 -5.99 21.51 -21.59
N GLU A 58 -5.95 20.23 -21.98
CA GLU A 58 -5.09 19.22 -21.34
C GLU A 58 -3.62 19.56 -21.61
N GLU A 59 -2.85 19.85 -20.55
CA GLU A 59 -1.43 20.20 -20.62
C GLU A 59 -0.52 19.22 -19.85
N GLU A 60 -1.07 18.49 -18.88
CA GLU A 60 -0.31 17.71 -17.92
C GLU A 60 0.29 16.45 -18.55
N VAL A 61 -0.53 15.61 -19.18
CA VAL A 61 -0.11 14.41 -19.91
C VAL A 61 0.66 14.78 -21.17
N SER A 62 0.29 15.88 -21.83
CA SER A 62 1.07 16.45 -22.94
C SER A 62 2.52 16.76 -22.53
N LEU A 63 2.74 17.40 -21.38
CA LEU A 63 4.08 17.67 -20.83
C LEU A 63 4.79 16.38 -20.40
N LEU A 64 4.06 15.43 -19.80
CA LEU A 64 4.61 14.14 -19.39
C LEU A 64 5.16 13.34 -20.59
N LEU A 65 4.46 13.34 -21.72
CA LEU A 65 4.94 12.69 -22.96
C LEU A 65 6.25 13.29 -23.46
N GLN A 66 6.34 14.62 -23.44
CA GLN A 66 7.57 15.33 -23.84
C GLN A 66 8.71 14.98 -22.88
N ASN A 67 8.47 14.99 -21.57
CA ASN A 67 9.46 14.63 -20.58
C ASN A 67 9.90 13.18 -20.71
N TYR A 68 8.97 12.25 -20.91
CA TYR A 68 9.26 10.83 -21.10
C TYR A 68 10.17 10.58 -22.32
N SER A 69 9.95 11.32 -23.40
CA SER A 69 10.76 11.23 -24.63
C SER A 69 12.19 11.77 -24.45
N ASN A 70 12.41 12.61 -23.43
CA ASN A 70 13.68 13.26 -23.15
C ASN A 70 14.46 12.64 -21.98
N ILE A 71 14.01 11.48 -21.46
CA ILE A 71 14.69 10.78 -20.37
C ILE A 71 16.11 10.38 -20.80
N ASP A 72 17.12 10.71 -19.98
CA ASP A 72 18.47 10.21 -20.17
C ASP A 72 18.59 8.79 -19.57
N TYR A 73 18.32 7.78 -20.40
CA TYR A 73 18.34 6.38 -19.98
C TYR A 73 19.68 5.91 -19.40
N ARG A 74 20.78 6.63 -19.66
CA ARG A 74 22.11 6.32 -19.08
C ARG A 74 22.20 6.68 -17.60
N LYS A 75 21.28 7.50 -17.09
CA LYS A 75 21.23 7.96 -15.70
C LYS A 75 20.20 7.22 -14.84
N ILE A 76 19.52 6.21 -15.38
CA ILE A 76 18.45 5.49 -14.67
C ILE A 76 19.00 4.87 -13.39
N ASN A 77 18.59 5.46 -12.27
CA ASN A 77 18.77 4.99 -10.91
C ASN A 77 17.64 5.60 -10.05
N ALA A 78 17.52 5.14 -8.80
CA ALA A 78 16.47 5.57 -7.90
C ALA A 78 16.46 7.10 -7.68
N ASN A 79 17.61 7.73 -7.49
CA ASN A 79 17.68 9.18 -7.27
C ASN A 79 17.18 9.97 -8.49
N TYR A 80 17.62 9.61 -9.70
CA TYR A 80 17.20 10.30 -10.92
C TYR A 80 15.69 10.16 -11.17
N VAL A 81 15.16 8.94 -11.03
CA VAL A 81 13.75 8.64 -11.32
C VAL A 81 12.80 9.22 -10.27
N PHE A 82 13.15 9.16 -8.99
CA PHE A 82 12.27 9.61 -7.90
C PHE A 82 12.48 11.07 -7.53
N ASN A 83 13.71 11.57 -7.45
CA ASN A 83 13.99 12.92 -6.93
C ASN A 83 14.15 13.98 -8.03
N GLU A 84 14.69 13.62 -9.20
CA GLU A 84 14.86 14.60 -10.29
C GLU A 84 13.64 14.67 -11.22
N LEU A 85 12.98 13.53 -11.47
CA LEU A 85 11.88 13.45 -12.43
C LEU A 85 10.48 13.28 -11.80
N ASP A 86 10.39 12.90 -10.52
CA ASP A 86 9.13 12.53 -9.85
C ASP A 86 8.29 11.50 -10.64
N MET A 87 8.94 10.56 -11.35
CA MET A 87 8.26 9.68 -12.32
C MET A 87 7.21 8.76 -11.69
N HIS A 88 7.35 8.45 -10.41
CA HIS A 88 6.37 7.65 -9.66
C HIS A 88 4.96 8.25 -9.70
N ARG A 89 4.82 9.58 -9.87
CA ARG A 89 3.52 10.25 -9.94
C ARG A 89 2.91 10.25 -11.34
N TRP A 90 3.70 9.98 -12.37
CA TRP A 90 3.28 10.16 -13.76
C TRP A 90 2.18 9.16 -14.15
N GLY A 91 2.26 7.92 -13.64
CA GLY A 91 1.25 6.92 -13.91
C GLY A 91 -0.14 7.28 -13.38
N GLN A 92 -0.20 7.88 -12.18
CA GLN A 92 -1.46 8.35 -11.61
C GLN A 92 -2.06 9.50 -12.42
N LYS A 93 -1.23 10.48 -12.82
CA LYS A 93 -1.68 11.59 -13.68
C LYS A 93 -2.29 11.10 -15.00
N ILE A 94 -1.70 10.07 -15.61
CA ILE A 94 -2.26 9.43 -16.80
C ILE A 94 -3.58 8.72 -16.47
N THR A 95 -3.68 8.05 -15.32
CA THR A 95 -4.94 7.40 -14.87
C THR A 95 -6.06 8.42 -14.72
N ASP A 96 -5.80 9.51 -13.99
CA ASP A 96 -6.77 10.59 -13.77
C ASP A 96 -7.22 11.22 -15.09
N PHE A 97 -6.28 11.42 -16.03
CA PHE A 97 -6.59 11.87 -17.38
C PHE A 97 -7.52 10.90 -18.12
N LEU A 98 -7.23 9.59 -18.10
CA LEU A 98 -8.06 8.59 -18.80
C LEU A 98 -9.46 8.48 -18.18
N ASP A 99 -9.57 8.60 -16.87
CA ASP A 99 -10.85 8.57 -16.16
C ASP A 99 -11.68 9.81 -16.46
N LEU A 100 -11.08 11.00 -16.43
CA LEU A 100 -11.75 12.24 -16.81
C LEU A 100 -12.13 12.25 -18.29
N ALA A 101 -11.29 11.74 -19.20
CA ALA A 101 -11.64 11.59 -20.60
C ALA A 101 -12.86 10.67 -20.79
N THR A 102 -12.94 9.57 -20.02
CA THR A 102 -14.08 8.64 -20.04
C THR A 102 -15.35 9.35 -19.53
N LEU A 103 -15.24 10.11 -18.45
CA LEU A 103 -16.35 10.90 -17.91
C LEU A 103 -16.84 11.96 -18.91
N LEU A 104 -15.94 12.70 -19.55
CA LEU A 104 -16.28 13.71 -20.55
C LEU A 104 -17.00 13.12 -21.76
N LEU A 105 -16.60 11.92 -22.21
CA LEU A 105 -17.30 11.20 -23.27
C LEU A 105 -18.73 10.82 -22.83
N SER A 106 -18.92 10.41 -21.57
CA SER A 106 -20.23 10.02 -21.05
C SER A 106 -21.28 11.15 -21.04
N PHE A 107 -20.84 12.41 -21.09
CA PHE A 107 -21.73 13.57 -21.20
C PHE A 107 -22.20 13.87 -22.64
N GLN A 108 -21.66 13.16 -23.64
CA GLN A 108 -22.06 13.32 -25.04
C GLN A 108 -23.34 12.52 -25.35
N SER A 109 -23.97 12.76 -26.50
CA SER A 109 -25.12 11.96 -26.93
C SER A 109 -24.73 10.49 -27.15
N GLU A 110 -25.67 9.57 -26.92
CA GLU A 110 -25.43 8.12 -27.13
C GLU A 110 -24.95 7.79 -28.56
N GLU A 111 -25.48 8.51 -29.56
CA GLU A 111 -25.06 8.38 -30.96
C GLU A 111 -23.59 8.78 -31.14
N TYR A 112 -23.16 9.88 -30.51
CA TYR A 112 -21.78 10.35 -30.56
C TYR A 112 -20.84 9.37 -29.84
N GLN A 113 -21.23 8.90 -28.65
CA GLN A 113 -20.48 7.90 -27.90
C GLN A 113 -20.26 6.64 -28.75
N THR A 114 -21.35 6.09 -29.31
CA THR A 114 -21.32 4.88 -30.14
C THR A 114 -20.44 5.06 -31.37
N SER A 115 -20.53 6.21 -32.05
CA SER A 115 -19.78 6.50 -33.27
C SER A 115 -18.27 6.64 -33.03
N ASN A 116 -17.86 7.06 -31.82
CA ASN A 116 -16.46 7.29 -31.48
C ASN A 116 -15.85 6.18 -30.59
N GLN A 117 -16.65 5.24 -30.06
CA GLN A 117 -16.24 4.28 -29.04
C GLN A 117 -14.98 3.50 -29.43
N VAL A 118 -14.94 2.95 -30.65
CA VAL A 118 -13.81 2.13 -31.13
C VAL A 118 -12.51 2.95 -31.19
N GLU A 119 -12.59 4.19 -31.68
CA GLU A 119 -11.42 5.07 -31.77
C GLU A 119 -10.96 5.50 -30.37
N PHE A 120 -11.92 5.84 -29.49
CA PHE A 120 -11.67 6.20 -28.11
C PHE A 120 -10.99 5.07 -27.34
N ASP A 121 -11.50 3.84 -27.43
CA ASP A 121 -10.96 2.68 -26.72
C ASP A 121 -9.54 2.34 -27.18
N LYS A 122 -9.26 2.44 -28.48
CA LYS A 122 -7.91 2.25 -29.02
C LYS A 122 -6.94 3.30 -28.50
N ALA A 123 -7.33 4.57 -28.50
CA ALA A 123 -6.51 5.65 -28.00
C ALA A 123 -6.27 5.53 -26.48
N LYS A 124 -7.33 5.23 -25.71
CA LYS A 124 -7.25 4.93 -24.27
C LYS A 124 -6.30 3.76 -23.98
N SER A 125 -6.39 2.68 -24.74
CA SER A 125 -5.48 1.53 -24.60
C SER A 125 -4.01 1.90 -24.87
N THR A 126 -3.76 2.73 -25.89
CA THR A 126 -2.41 3.19 -26.25
C THR A 126 -1.78 4.00 -25.11
N ILE A 127 -2.51 5.00 -24.58
CA ILE A 127 -2.05 5.81 -23.45
C ILE A 127 -1.92 4.98 -22.17
N ASN A 128 -2.80 4.00 -21.96
CA ASN A 128 -2.66 3.07 -20.84
C ASN A 128 -1.41 2.18 -20.95
N ASN A 129 -1.00 1.80 -22.16
CA ASN A 129 0.25 1.07 -22.39
C ASN A 129 1.48 1.95 -22.08
N LEU A 130 1.43 3.25 -22.40
CA LEU A 130 2.45 4.21 -21.97
C LEU A 130 2.56 4.26 -20.44
N ARG A 131 1.42 4.40 -19.74
CA ARG A 131 1.37 4.35 -18.26
C ARG A 131 2.08 3.10 -17.74
N HIS A 132 1.77 1.94 -18.32
CA HIS A 132 2.42 0.69 -17.95
C HIS A 132 3.94 0.73 -18.15
N ARG A 133 4.43 1.20 -19.31
CA ARG A 133 5.87 1.34 -19.57
C ARG A 133 6.58 2.27 -18.58
N ILE A 134 5.95 3.40 -18.25
CA ILE A 134 6.46 4.33 -17.23
C ILE A 134 6.57 3.62 -15.89
N ASN A 135 5.49 2.94 -15.47
CA ASN A 135 5.47 2.30 -14.16
C ASN A 135 6.47 1.14 -14.06
N GLN A 136 6.72 0.39 -15.15
CA GLN A 136 7.78 -0.62 -15.20
C GLN A 136 9.19 0.00 -15.06
N LEU A 137 9.43 1.16 -15.67
CA LEU A 137 10.69 1.89 -15.50
C LEU A 137 10.91 2.31 -14.05
N VAL A 138 9.89 2.90 -13.43
CA VAL A 138 9.96 3.28 -12.01
C VAL A 138 10.17 2.06 -11.11
N LEU A 139 9.43 0.97 -11.34
CA LEU A 139 9.54 -0.28 -10.58
C LEU A 139 10.95 -0.86 -10.64
N SER A 140 11.63 -0.78 -11.79
CA SER A 140 12.97 -1.35 -11.98
C SER A 140 14.05 -0.74 -11.08
N VAL A 141 13.80 0.44 -10.52
CA VAL A 141 14.71 1.15 -9.62
C VAL A 141 14.07 1.52 -8.27
N HIS A 142 12.84 1.07 -8.01
CA HIS A 142 12.12 1.38 -6.77
C HIS A 142 12.82 0.70 -5.57
N PRO A 143 13.05 1.41 -4.44
CA PRO A 143 13.73 0.85 -3.27
C PRO A 143 12.90 -0.17 -2.45
N SER A 144 11.85 -0.75 -3.05
CA SER A 144 10.82 -1.57 -2.37
C SER A 144 10.31 -0.96 -1.05
N PHE A 145 9.94 -1.80 -0.08
CA PHE A 145 9.54 -1.38 1.27
C PHE A 145 10.78 -1.33 2.17
N ASP A 146 11.30 -0.14 2.50
CA ASP A 146 12.40 0.00 3.48
C ASP A 146 11.89 -0.17 4.92
N LEU A 147 11.58 -1.43 5.28
CA LEU A 147 11.07 -1.83 6.59
C LEU A 147 12.13 -2.57 7.44
N ASN A 148 13.37 -2.67 6.94
CA ASN A 148 14.41 -3.56 7.44
C ASN A 148 13.87 -4.96 7.80
N SER A 149 13.32 -5.66 6.81
CA SER A 149 12.53 -6.88 6.98
C SER A 149 13.11 -8.10 6.26
N HIS A 150 14.38 -8.06 5.88
CA HIS A 150 14.98 -9.09 5.03
C HIS A 150 15.03 -10.46 5.75
N ALA A 151 15.44 -10.52 7.01
CA ALA A 151 15.42 -11.77 7.76
C ALA A 151 14.00 -12.29 7.97
N LEU A 152 13.08 -11.40 8.35
CA LEU A 152 11.68 -11.73 8.60
C LEU A 152 10.98 -12.27 7.35
N THR A 153 11.02 -11.53 6.24
CA THR A 153 10.35 -11.90 4.99
C THR A 153 10.98 -13.11 4.31
N ASN A 154 12.24 -13.43 4.58
CA ASN A 154 12.86 -14.67 4.10
C ASN A 154 12.39 -15.90 4.88
N ALA A 155 12.20 -15.77 6.19
CA ALA A 155 11.85 -16.90 7.06
C ALA A 155 10.33 -17.15 7.15
N TYR A 156 9.51 -16.10 7.06
CA TYR A 156 8.07 -16.17 7.29
C TYR A 156 7.31 -15.54 6.13
N LYS A 157 6.13 -16.10 5.82
CA LYS A 157 5.31 -15.72 4.66
C LYS A 157 3.87 -15.33 5.00
N GLY A 158 3.49 -15.40 6.28
CA GLY A 158 2.14 -15.08 6.76
C GLY A 158 1.22 -16.29 6.82
N ALA A 159 1.76 -17.50 6.72
CA ALA A 159 0.99 -18.74 6.71
C ALA A 159 0.13 -18.86 7.97
N ASN A 160 -1.13 -19.26 7.78
CA ASN A 160 -2.15 -19.40 8.83
C ASN A 160 -2.53 -18.10 9.57
N ILE A 161 -2.04 -16.95 9.14
CA ILE A 161 -2.43 -15.67 9.70
C ILE A 161 -3.59 -15.07 8.90
N LYS A 162 -4.61 -14.61 9.61
CA LYS A 162 -5.84 -14.03 9.06
C LYS A 162 -5.84 -12.53 9.29
N ILE A 163 -5.87 -11.78 8.19
CA ILE A 163 -5.90 -10.32 8.17
C ILE A 163 -7.25 -9.89 7.60
N ALA A 164 -8.03 -9.18 8.40
CA ALA A 164 -9.22 -8.51 7.91
C ALA A 164 -8.82 -7.17 7.30
N VAL A 165 -9.25 -6.93 6.06
CA VAL A 165 -9.07 -5.64 5.39
C VAL A 165 -10.42 -4.95 5.40
N PHE A 166 -10.56 -3.92 6.24
CA PHE A 166 -11.80 -3.17 6.37
C PHE A 166 -11.76 -1.91 5.51
N ASP A 167 -12.37 -2.03 4.32
CA ASP A 167 -12.26 -1.04 3.24
C ASP A 167 -13.40 -1.20 2.20
N LEU A 168 -13.30 -0.49 1.07
CA LEU A 168 -14.15 -0.61 -0.09
C LEU A 168 -13.44 -1.42 -1.18
N PHE A 169 -14.20 -2.23 -1.92
CA PHE A 169 -13.63 -3.16 -2.91
C PHE A 169 -14.38 -3.11 -4.23
N ASP A 170 -13.63 -3.29 -5.32
CA ASP A 170 -14.15 -3.70 -6.62
C ASP A 170 -14.14 -5.25 -6.68
N PRO A 171 -15.31 -5.90 -6.78
CA PRO A 171 -15.41 -7.37 -6.84
C PRO A 171 -14.69 -7.98 -8.05
N VAL A 172 -14.63 -7.27 -9.18
CA VAL A 172 -13.97 -7.74 -10.40
C VAL A 172 -12.46 -7.75 -10.20
N LEU A 173 -11.90 -6.69 -9.59
CA LEU A 173 -10.48 -6.66 -9.24
C LEU A 173 -10.14 -7.72 -8.18
N LEU A 174 -11.02 -7.93 -7.21
CA LEU A 174 -10.78 -8.94 -6.18
C LEU A 174 -10.70 -10.35 -6.76
N ALA A 175 -11.58 -10.70 -7.72
CA ALA A 175 -11.51 -11.97 -8.41
C ALA A 175 -10.17 -12.17 -9.14
N LYS A 176 -9.65 -11.12 -9.79
CA LYS A 176 -8.33 -11.13 -10.44
C LYS A 176 -7.19 -11.26 -9.43
N GLN A 177 -7.30 -10.66 -8.25
CA GLN A 177 -6.31 -10.79 -7.19
C GLN A 177 -6.23 -12.23 -6.66
N VAL A 178 -7.36 -12.95 -6.58
CA VAL A 178 -7.37 -14.38 -6.21
C VAL A 178 -6.52 -15.20 -7.18
N GLU A 179 -6.60 -14.89 -8.48
CA GLU A 179 -5.78 -15.55 -9.50
C GLU A 179 -4.30 -15.13 -9.43
N HIS A 180 -4.04 -13.85 -9.15
CA HIS A 180 -2.69 -13.29 -9.10
C HIS A 180 -1.87 -13.74 -7.87
N TYR A 181 -2.53 -13.95 -6.74
CA TYR A 181 -1.90 -14.37 -5.48
C TYR A 181 -2.29 -15.81 -5.11
N PRO A 182 -1.82 -16.83 -5.85
CA PRO A 182 -2.27 -18.23 -5.68
C PRO A 182 -1.86 -18.86 -4.35
N ASN A 183 -0.89 -18.28 -3.65
CA ASN A 183 -0.43 -18.75 -2.34
C ASN A 183 -1.22 -18.14 -1.17
N ALA A 184 -1.92 -17.03 -1.43
CA ALA A 184 -2.78 -16.39 -0.45
C ALA A 184 -4.17 -17.05 -0.47
N ASN A 185 -4.89 -16.95 0.64
CA ASN A 185 -6.31 -17.29 0.68
C ASN A 185 -7.12 -15.99 0.79
N ILE A 186 -7.59 -15.47 -0.34
CA ILE A 186 -8.47 -14.29 -0.37
C ILE A 186 -9.92 -14.77 -0.33
N GLN A 187 -10.62 -14.48 0.77
CA GLN A 187 -12.01 -14.86 0.94
C GLN A 187 -12.98 -13.95 0.17
N ALA A 188 -14.22 -14.41 0.00
CA ALA A 188 -15.29 -13.58 -0.52
C ALA A 188 -15.56 -12.36 0.39
N ILE A 189 -15.90 -11.23 -0.24
CA ILE A 189 -16.19 -9.97 0.47
C ILE A 189 -17.34 -10.18 1.44
N GLN A 190 -17.14 -9.74 2.67
CA GLN A 190 -18.19 -9.63 3.69
C GLN A 190 -18.77 -8.22 3.63
N SER A 191 -19.86 -8.06 2.90
CA SER A 191 -20.54 -6.77 2.73
C SER A 191 -21.64 -6.58 3.76
N PHE A 192 -21.67 -5.40 4.36
CA PHE A 192 -22.71 -4.94 5.27
C PHE A 192 -23.40 -3.71 4.64
N GLY A 193 -24.66 -3.84 4.24
CA GLY A 193 -25.34 -2.81 3.43
C GLY A 193 -24.92 -2.86 1.96
N ASP A 194 -24.98 -1.71 1.28
CA ASP A 194 -24.59 -1.55 -0.13
C ASP A 194 -23.45 -0.51 -0.28
N PRO A 195 -22.24 -0.83 0.22
CA PRO A 195 -21.12 0.11 0.17
C PRO A 195 -20.71 0.41 -1.27
N VAL A 196 -20.32 1.67 -1.52
CA VAL A 196 -19.79 2.10 -2.82
C VAL A 196 -18.59 1.24 -3.19
N GLN A 197 -18.58 0.73 -4.42
CA GLN A 197 -17.47 -0.05 -4.95
C GLN A 197 -16.34 0.90 -5.35
N LEU A 198 -15.20 0.78 -4.67
CA LEU A 198 -13.95 1.48 -4.97
C LEU A 198 -12.80 0.47 -4.91
N ASN A 199 -11.73 0.73 -5.64
CA ASN A 199 -10.57 -0.16 -5.70
C ASN A 199 -9.55 0.05 -4.56
N HIS A 200 -9.80 0.97 -3.63
CA HIS A 200 -8.85 1.32 -2.56
C HIS A 200 -8.49 0.09 -1.70
N GLY A 201 -9.47 -0.71 -1.30
CA GLY A 201 -9.24 -1.96 -0.57
C GLY A 201 -8.49 -3.01 -1.39
N ASN A 202 -8.64 -3.03 -2.72
CA ASN A 202 -7.85 -3.90 -3.59
C ASN A 202 -6.36 -3.50 -3.55
N SER A 203 -6.06 -2.21 -3.65
CA SER A 203 -4.69 -1.69 -3.49
C SER A 203 -4.08 -2.05 -2.13
N VAL A 204 -4.87 -1.96 -1.04
CA VAL A 204 -4.44 -2.36 0.31
C VAL A 204 -4.09 -3.85 0.38
N ILE A 205 -4.87 -4.73 -0.27
CA ILE A 205 -4.58 -6.17 -0.36
C ILE A 205 -3.25 -6.42 -1.08
N ASP A 206 -2.97 -5.71 -2.18
CA ASP A 206 -1.72 -5.89 -2.92
C ASP A 206 -0.50 -5.60 -2.05
N VAL A 207 -0.56 -4.52 -1.25
CA VAL A 207 0.53 -4.15 -0.32
C VAL A 207 0.74 -5.23 0.74
N ILE A 208 -0.35 -5.76 1.30
CA ILE A 208 -0.27 -6.81 2.31
C ILE A 208 0.39 -8.07 1.71
N LEU A 209 -0.09 -8.52 0.56
CA LEU A 209 0.33 -9.77 -0.05
C LEU A 209 1.71 -9.68 -0.73
N ALA A 210 2.19 -8.48 -1.06
CA ALA A 210 3.57 -8.28 -1.47
C ALA A 210 4.59 -8.58 -0.35
N ILE A 211 4.18 -8.45 0.92
CA ILE A 211 5.04 -8.68 2.10
C ILE A 211 4.72 -10.02 2.77
N ALA A 212 3.43 -10.36 2.90
CA ALA A 212 2.92 -11.59 3.52
C ALA A 212 2.11 -12.44 2.51
N PRO A 213 2.79 -13.07 1.54
CA PRO A 213 2.15 -13.70 0.38
C PRO A 213 1.32 -14.95 0.67
N GLU A 214 1.41 -15.53 1.87
CA GLU A 214 0.65 -16.72 2.30
C GLU A 214 -0.43 -16.38 3.35
N ALA A 215 -0.66 -15.09 3.60
CA ALA A 215 -1.71 -14.65 4.50
C ALA A 215 -3.12 -14.99 3.97
N THR A 216 -4.06 -15.21 4.88
CA THR A 216 -5.48 -15.25 4.58
C THR A 216 -6.06 -13.84 4.68
N ILE A 217 -6.66 -13.35 3.60
CA ILE A 217 -7.30 -12.04 3.54
C ILE A 217 -8.80 -12.20 3.69
N ILE A 218 -9.40 -11.41 4.58
CA ILE A 218 -10.85 -11.33 4.79
C ILE A 218 -11.29 -9.91 4.43
N PRO A 219 -11.75 -9.67 3.18
CA PRO A 219 -12.25 -8.36 2.77
C PRO A 219 -13.58 -8.08 3.47
N ILE A 220 -13.68 -6.93 4.13
CA ILE A 220 -14.88 -6.49 4.85
C ILE A 220 -15.25 -5.10 4.35
N SER A 221 -16.49 -4.91 3.92
CA SER A 221 -16.97 -3.64 3.41
C SER A 221 -18.26 -3.22 4.08
N ALA A 222 -18.35 -1.94 4.47
CA ALA A 222 -19.53 -1.39 5.11
C ALA A 222 -19.72 0.08 4.74
N GLU A 223 -20.98 0.48 4.64
CA GLU A 223 -21.38 1.88 4.63
C GLU A 223 -21.54 2.41 6.07
N SER A 224 -21.68 3.74 6.22
CA SER A 224 -21.76 4.37 7.54
C SER A 224 -22.93 3.86 8.39
N SER A 225 -24.08 3.57 7.77
CA SER A 225 -25.29 3.09 8.44
C SER A 225 -25.18 1.66 8.99
N THR A 226 -24.30 0.84 8.42
CA THR A 226 -24.10 -0.58 8.77
C THR A 226 -22.77 -0.86 9.45
N TYR A 227 -22.01 0.19 9.74
CA TYR A 227 -20.66 0.12 10.33
C TYR A 227 -20.65 -0.68 11.65
N HIS A 228 -21.66 -0.52 12.51
CA HIS A 228 -21.78 -1.32 13.74
C HIS A 228 -22.00 -2.82 13.49
N GLN A 229 -22.65 -3.20 12.40
CA GLN A 229 -22.83 -4.61 12.04
C GLN A 229 -21.48 -5.23 11.65
N ALA A 230 -20.68 -4.50 10.87
CA ALA A 230 -19.32 -4.90 10.53
C ALA A 230 -18.41 -5.00 11.77
N MET A 231 -18.50 -4.03 12.68
CA MET A 231 -17.75 -4.08 13.95
C MET A 231 -18.19 -5.23 14.86
N THR A 232 -19.49 -5.52 14.91
CA THR A 232 -20.03 -6.68 15.65
C THR A 232 -19.50 -7.99 15.06
N TYR A 233 -19.47 -8.09 13.73
CA TYR A 233 -18.88 -9.23 13.03
C TYR A 233 -17.40 -9.39 13.38
N LEU A 234 -16.58 -8.34 13.26
CA LEU A 234 -15.17 -8.33 13.64
C LEU A 234 -14.96 -8.74 15.11
N GLN A 235 -15.78 -8.20 16.01
CA GLN A 235 -15.74 -8.52 17.43
C GLN A 235 -16.09 -9.99 17.72
N SER A 236 -16.97 -10.61 16.93
CA SER A 236 -17.33 -12.04 17.07
C SER A 236 -16.27 -12.99 16.51
N ARG A 237 -15.43 -12.53 15.58
CA ARG A 237 -14.40 -13.33 14.90
C ARG A 237 -13.10 -13.36 15.71
N THR A 238 -13.00 -14.33 16.62
CA THR A 238 -11.80 -14.55 17.45
C THR A 238 -10.62 -15.17 16.70
N ASP A 239 -10.84 -15.63 15.47
CA ASP A 239 -9.82 -16.17 14.58
C ASP A 239 -9.10 -15.11 13.73
N ILE A 240 -9.54 -13.85 13.77
CA ILE A 240 -8.87 -12.74 13.08
C ILE A 240 -7.72 -12.23 13.97
N HIS A 241 -6.52 -12.28 13.42
CA HIS A 241 -5.30 -11.90 14.13
C HIS A 241 -5.04 -10.40 14.02
N ILE A 242 -5.29 -9.85 12.82
CA ILE A 242 -4.98 -8.46 12.46
C ILE A 242 -6.17 -7.86 11.71
N ILE A 243 -6.49 -6.60 12.00
CA ILE A 243 -7.43 -5.79 11.22
C ILE A 243 -6.66 -4.59 10.66
N ASN A 244 -6.56 -4.50 9.34
CA ASN A 244 -6.16 -3.27 8.66
C ASN A 244 -7.39 -2.40 8.43
N MET A 245 -7.43 -1.23 9.06
CA MET A 245 -8.50 -0.25 8.91
C MET A 245 -7.95 0.98 8.19
N SER A 246 -8.22 1.08 6.88
CA SER A 246 -7.85 2.28 6.10
C SER A 246 -9.04 3.24 5.88
N ARG A 247 -10.15 2.98 6.58
CA ARG A 247 -11.35 3.83 6.65
C ARG A 247 -11.27 4.81 7.83
N ALA A 248 -12.05 5.88 7.77
CA ALA A 248 -12.25 6.76 8.92
C ALA A 248 -13.00 6.02 10.04
N PHE A 249 -12.75 6.40 11.29
CA PHE A 249 -13.55 6.00 12.44
C PHE A 249 -14.99 6.48 12.27
N LEU A 250 -15.92 5.76 12.90
CA LEU A 250 -17.33 6.10 12.83
C LEU A 250 -17.62 7.33 13.69
N ALA A 251 -18.25 8.33 13.10
CA ALA A 251 -18.75 9.51 13.78
C ALA A 251 -20.26 9.44 13.99
N LEU A 252 -20.72 9.92 15.15
CA LEU A 252 -22.11 10.24 15.45
C LEU A 252 -22.17 11.72 15.84
N ASP A 253 -22.96 12.53 15.12
CA ASP A 253 -23.07 13.97 15.35
C ASP A 253 -21.74 14.75 15.34
N ASN A 254 -20.77 14.30 14.53
CA ASN A 254 -19.39 14.78 14.40
C ASN A 254 -18.45 14.47 15.59
N GLU A 255 -18.89 13.63 16.53
CA GLU A 255 -18.07 13.10 17.62
C GLU A 255 -17.80 11.61 17.41
N LEU A 256 -16.80 11.06 18.10
CA LEU A 256 -16.54 9.63 18.06
C LEU A 256 -17.75 8.84 18.55
N ASP A 257 -18.24 7.91 17.73
CA ASP A 257 -19.36 7.07 18.12
C ASP A 257 -18.99 6.20 19.35
N PRO A 258 -19.72 6.31 20.48
CA PRO A 258 -19.36 5.60 21.72
C PRO A 258 -19.46 4.07 21.60
N GLN A 259 -20.42 3.57 20.81
CA GLN A 259 -20.58 2.14 20.59
C GLN A 259 -19.43 1.61 19.72
N PHE A 260 -19.03 2.34 18.67
CA PHE A 260 -17.85 2.01 17.87
C PHE A 260 -16.60 1.97 18.73
N SER A 261 -16.38 3.00 19.56
CA SER A 261 -15.25 3.09 20.49
C SER A 261 -15.18 1.87 21.42
N GLN A 262 -16.31 1.49 22.03
CA GLN A 262 -16.37 0.31 22.90
C GLN A 262 -16.06 -1.00 22.15
N GLN A 263 -16.59 -1.17 20.93
CA GLN A 263 -16.35 -2.35 20.11
C GLN A 263 -14.87 -2.46 19.70
N LEU A 264 -14.28 -1.34 19.27
CA LEU A 264 -12.87 -1.29 18.89
C LEU A 264 -11.95 -1.59 20.10
N SER A 265 -12.24 -1.01 21.27
CA SER A 265 -11.48 -1.30 22.50
C SER A 265 -11.56 -2.77 22.91
N HIS A 266 -12.69 -3.45 22.69
CA HIS A 266 -12.79 -4.89 22.92
C HIS A 266 -11.96 -5.70 21.92
N ILE A 267 -12.00 -5.34 20.63
CA ILE A 267 -11.20 -5.98 19.58
C ILE A 267 -9.70 -5.86 19.90
N LEU A 268 -9.26 -4.66 20.31
CA LEU A 268 -7.86 -4.37 20.66
C LEU A 268 -7.32 -5.21 21.82
N SER A 269 -8.16 -5.81 22.67
CA SER A 269 -7.68 -6.72 23.73
C SER A 269 -7.05 -8.02 23.19
N ARG A 270 -7.31 -8.38 21.94
CA ARG A 270 -6.93 -9.69 21.35
C ARG A 270 -6.42 -9.63 19.92
N THR A 271 -6.64 -8.53 19.21
CA THR A 271 -6.37 -8.39 17.79
C THR A 271 -5.54 -7.13 17.56
N ILE A 272 -4.53 -7.22 16.69
CA ILE A 272 -3.77 -6.04 16.28
C ILE A 272 -4.61 -5.24 15.30
N VAL A 273 -4.75 -3.93 15.53
CA VAL A 273 -5.42 -3.03 14.59
C VAL A 273 -4.38 -2.08 14.03
N THR A 274 -4.20 -2.09 12.72
CA THR A 274 -3.40 -1.07 12.02
C THR A 274 -4.34 -0.05 11.42
N LYS A 275 -4.06 1.24 11.65
CA LYS A 275 -4.91 2.34 11.22
C LYS A 275 -4.06 3.46 10.64
N SER A 276 -4.45 3.96 9.47
CA SER A 276 -3.83 5.15 8.89
C SER A 276 -4.06 6.37 9.78
N LEU A 277 -3.01 7.14 10.07
CA LEU A 277 -3.14 8.37 10.87
C LEU A 277 -3.84 9.49 10.10
N GLY A 278 -3.72 9.50 8.77
CA GLY A 278 -4.33 10.48 7.88
C GLY A 278 -3.39 11.01 6.82
N ASN A 279 -3.95 11.80 5.89
CA ASN A 279 -3.23 12.41 4.77
C ASN A 279 -3.56 13.92 4.67
N THR A 280 -3.56 14.63 5.79
CA THR A 280 -3.97 16.06 5.88
C THR A 280 -2.81 17.05 5.73
N GLY A 281 -1.56 16.56 5.77
CA GLY A 281 -0.40 17.45 5.82
C GLY A 281 -0.31 18.27 7.11
N THR A 282 -1.00 17.83 8.18
CA THR A 282 -1.05 18.49 9.49
C THR A 282 -0.63 17.55 10.60
N ASP A 283 -0.43 18.06 11.81
CA ASP A 283 -0.50 17.24 13.02
C ASP A 283 -1.96 16.95 13.44
N LEU A 284 -2.14 16.20 14.53
CA LEU A 284 -3.46 15.91 15.12
C LEU A 284 -4.18 17.13 15.70
N GLU A 285 -3.46 18.24 15.92
CA GLU A 285 -4.04 19.52 16.35
C GLU A 285 -4.35 20.43 15.15
N SER A 286 -4.28 19.89 13.93
CA SER A 286 -4.52 20.60 12.66
C SER A 286 -3.49 21.70 12.35
N ASN A 287 -2.33 21.71 13.00
CA ASN A 287 -1.21 22.57 12.61
C ASN A 287 -0.53 22.00 11.37
N VAL A 288 -0.21 22.85 10.40
CA VAL A 288 0.50 22.42 9.19
C VAL A 288 1.86 21.82 9.55
N THR A 289 2.22 20.70 8.94
CA THR A 289 3.51 20.02 9.18
C THR A 289 4.73 20.90 8.89
N PRO A 290 5.88 20.69 9.57
CA PRO A 290 7.09 21.47 9.34
C PRO A 290 7.55 21.47 7.87
N LEU A 291 7.45 20.33 7.17
CA LEU A 291 7.79 20.23 5.75
C LEU A 291 6.90 21.10 4.86
N ARG A 292 5.58 21.10 5.09
CA ARG A 292 4.68 21.95 4.31
C ARG A 292 4.87 23.43 4.63
N GLN A 293 5.12 23.76 5.90
CA GLN A 293 5.43 25.12 6.32
C GLN A 293 6.69 25.65 5.60
N SER A 294 7.76 24.84 5.52
CA SER A 294 9.00 25.26 4.84
C SER A 294 8.81 25.50 3.33
N LEU A 295 7.83 24.84 2.72
CA LEU A 295 7.44 25.01 1.32
C LEU A 295 6.36 26.09 1.11
N GLY A 296 5.89 26.76 2.17
CA GLY A 296 4.81 27.76 2.07
C GLY A 296 3.45 27.18 1.71
N LEU A 297 3.23 25.89 1.95
CA LEU A 297 2.01 25.16 1.60
C LEU A 297 1.03 25.13 2.78
N ARG A 298 -0.28 25.20 2.47
CA ARG A 298 -1.37 25.02 3.45
C ARG A 298 -1.64 23.53 3.69
N ALA A 299 -2.51 23.18 4.64
CA ALA A 299 -3.03 21.82 4.79
C ALA A 299 -3.59 21.26 3.46
N THR A 300 -3.56 19.95 3.28
CA THR A 300 -4.21 19.31 2.12
C THR A 300 -5.73 19.34 2.29
N GLY A 301 -6.46 19.62 1.21
CA GLY A 301 -7.90 19.42 1.21
C GLY A 301 -8.18 17.92 1.18
N ASN A 302 -8.80 17.38 2.23
CA ASN A 302 -9.13 15.96 2.34
C ASN A 302 -10.53 15.80 2.96
N LEU A 303 -11.41 15.05 2.28
CA LEU A 303 -12.77 14.76 2.75
C LEU A 303 -12.80 14.02 4.09
N PHE A 304 -11.72 13.34 4.46
CA PHE A 304 -11.59 12.55 5.68
C PHE A 304 -10.79 13.26 6.78
N SER A 305 -10.56 14.59 6.68
CA SER A 305 -9.85 15.33 7.71
C SER A 305 -10.55 15.33 9.08
N TYR A 306 -11.86 15.04 9.11
CA TYR A 306 -12.62 14.91 10.36
C TYR A 306 -12.13 13.73 11.23
N ASP A 307 -11.53 12.72 10.61
CA ASP A 307 -11.06 11.50 11.29
C ASP A 307 -9.95 11.80 12.31
N LEU A 308 -9.19 12.89 12.13
CA LEU A 308 -8.17 13.33 13.07
C LEU A 308 -8.73 13.55 14.47
N GLY A 309 -9.90 14.21 14.55
CA GLY A 309 -10.60 14.47 15.80
C GLY A 309 -11.06 13.16 16.45
N LEU A 310 -11.62 12.24 15.66
CA LEU A 310 -12.10 10.94 16.14
C LEU A 310 -10.97 10.07 16.66
N ILE A 311 -9.82 10.03 15.97
CA ILE A 311 -8.63 9.32 16.44
C ILE A 311 -8.15 9.93 17.76
N LYS A 312 -8.05 11.26 17.84
CA LYS A 312 -7.63 11.97 19.05
C LYS A 312 -8.57 11.69 20.23
N GLU A 313 -9.88 11.62 20.01
CA GLU A 313 -10.88 11.26 21.02
C GLU A 313 -10.80 9.79 21.44
N PHE A 314 -10.41 8.90 20.53
CA PHE A 314 -10.28 7.47 20.82
C PHE A 314 -9.04 7.13 21.65
N LEU A 315 -7.91 7.80 21.39
CA LEU A 315 -6.61 7.47 22.00
C LEU A 315 -6.63 7.35 23.55
N PRO A 316 -7.30 8.24 24.32
CA PRO A 316 -7.39 8.11 25.78
C PRO A 316 -8.13 6.86 26.27
N SER A 317 -8.91 6.19 25.42
CA SER A 317 -9.63 4.95 25.78
C SER A 317 -8.75 3.69 25.73
N ILE A 318 -7.52 3.81 25.22
CA ILE A 318 -6.56 2.71 25.12
C ILE A 318 -5.83 2.56 26.46
N TYR A 319 -5.95 1.39 27.07
CA TYR A 319 -5.21 1.00 28.28
C TYR A 319 -3.97 0.19 27.92
N THR A 320 -2.96 0.17 28.79
CA THR A 320 -1.71 -0.61 28.60
C THR A 320 -1.95 -2.08 28.29
N ASP A 321 -3.01 -2.68 28.85
CA ASP A 321 -3.33 -4.11 28.64
C ASP A 321 -4.00 -4.39 27.29
N ASN A 322 -4.47 -3.35 26.57
CA ASN A 322 -5.14 -3.42 25.27
C ASN A 322 -4.44 -2.57 24.20
N ASP A 323 -3.14 -2.28 24.36
CA ASP A 323 -2.39 -1.39 23.46
C ASP A 323 -1.91 -2.11 22.17
N ASN A 324 -2.86 -2.75 21.46
CA ASN A 324 -2.63 -3.42 20.18
C ASN A 324 -3.02 -2.54 18.97
N LEU A 325 -3.14 -1.23 19.18
CA LEU A 325 -3.31 -0.26 18.09
C LEU A 325 -1.92 0.13 17.57
N LEU A 326 -1.81 0.19 16.25
CA LEU A 326 -0.66 0.71 15.52
C LEU A 326 -1.13 1.78 14.53
N LEU A 327 -0.83 3.05 14.82
CA LEU A 327 -1.10 4.15 13.89
C LEU A 327 0.04 4.26 12.88
N ALA A 328 -0.30 4.31 11.60
CA ALA A 328 0.67 4.34 10.52
C ALA A 328 0.87 5.78 10.00
N ILE A 329 2.14 6.20 9.97
CA ILE A 329 2.59 7.47 9.37
C ILE A 329 3.31 7.14 8.06
N ASN A 330 2.97 7.85 6.99
CA ASN A 330 3.70 7.72 5.72
C ASN A 330 4.89 8.68 5.65
N LEU A 331 6.06 8.13 5.34
CA LEU A 331 7.26 8.87 4.97
C LEU A 331 7.41 8.93 3.45
N ASP A 332 8.30 9.79 2.98
CA ASP A 332 8.75 9.76 1.60
C ASP A 332 9.41 8.41 1.24
N THR A 333 9.59 8.13 -0.05
CA THR A 333 10.03 6.82 -0.54
C THR A 333 11.36 6.36 0.07
N PHE A 334 12.29 7.28 0.35
CA PHE A 334 13.59 6.98 0.96
C PHE A 334 13.63 7.19 2.48
N SER A 335 12.50 7.53 3.09
CA SER A 335 12.37 7.83 4.52
C SER A 335 13.30 8.92 5.06
N HIS A 336 13.73 9.85 4.20
CA HIS A 336 14.55 11.00 4.59
C HIS A 336 13.73 12.14 5.18
N GLN A 337 12.41 12.15 4.94
CA GLN A 337 11.48 13.14 5.46
C GLN A 337 10.07 12.56 5.60
N ILE A 338 9.20 13.28 6.31
CA ILE A 338 7.76 12.98 6.25
C ILE A 338 7.25 13.18 4.82
N ALA A 339 6.28 12.39 4.39
CA ALA A 339 5.65 12.64 3.10
C ALA A 339 4.88 13.96 3.12
N LEU A 340 4.76 14.61 1.95
CA LEU A 340 4.14 15.92 1.85
C LEU A 340 2.66 15.95 2.28
N SER A 341 1.97 14.82 2.18
CA SER A 341 0.59 14.64 2.61
C SER A 341 0.45 14.11 4.04
N ALA A 342 1.54 13.70 4.69
CA ALA A 342 1.46 12.96 5.95
C ALA A 342 0.71 13.72 7.03
N THR A 343 -0.19 13.03 7.72
CA THR A 343 -0.59 13.43 9.06
C THR A 343 0.45 12.92 10.05
N ILE A 344 0.91 13.77 10.97
CA ILE A 344 1.89 13.41 12.00
C ILE A 344 1.28 13.50 13.42
N PRO A 345 1.89 12.87 14.44
CA PRO A 345 1.41 12.96 15.81
C PRO A 345 1.44 14.38 16.41
N GLY A 346 2.42 15.19 16.03
CA GLY A 346 2.71 16.47 16.69
C GLY A 346 3.11 16.24 18.16
N ASP A 347 2.63 17.10 19.06
CA ASP A 347 2.92 17.01 20.49
C ASP A 347 1.98 16.05 21.26
N ASN A 348 1.07 15.35 20.55
CA ASN A 348 0.16 14.41 21.19
C ASN A 348 0.90 13.13 21.64
N VAL A 349 1.18 13.02 22.94
CA VAL A 349 1.97 11.92 23.52
C VAL A 349 1.36 10.54 23.27
N LEU A 350 0.04 10.42 23.35
CA LEU A 350 -0.64 9.13 23.11
C LEU A 350 -0.47 8.70 21.65
N ALA A 351 -0.66 9.65 20.72
CA ALA A 351 -0.43 9.40 19.31
C ALA A 351 1.03 9.03 19.03
N VAL A 352 1.99 9.73 19.63
CA VAL A 352 3.43 9.41 19.51
C VAL A 352 3.69 7.97 19.96
N SER A 353 3.16 7.55 21.12
CA SER A 353 3.40 6.21 21.68
C SER A 353 2.74 5.05 20.93
N THR A 354 1.81 5.33 20.02
CA THR A 354 1.10 4.31 19.24
C THR A 354 1.43 4.37 17.74
N SER A 355 2.18 5.40 17.31
CA SER A 355 2.47 5.62 15.90
C SER A 355 3.83 5.05 15.48
N LEU A 356 3.85 4.45 14.30
CA LEU A 356 5.03 3.94 13.61
C LEU A 356 5.08 4.51 12.20
N SER A 357 6.29 4.83 11.74
CA SER A 357 6.52 5.38 10.42
C SER A 357 7.03 4.33 9.44
N THR A 358 6.52 4.37 8.21
CA THR A 358 7.01 3.55 7.09
C THR A 358 7.08 4.39 5.82
N PRO A 359 8.05 4.16 4.92
CA PRO A 359 8.02 4.73 3.57
C PRO A 359 6.76 4.25 2.85
N ALA A 360 5.89 5.20 2.51
CA ALA A 360 4.62 4.92 1.85
C ALA A 360 4.22 6.05 0.88
N ASP A 361 5.23 6.74 0.34
CA ASP A 361 5.14 7.52 -0.89
C ASP A 361 5.68 6.64 -2.02
N ALA A 362 4.95 6.57 -3.12
CA ALA A 362 5.21 5.68 -4.26
C ALA A 362 5.09 4.16 -4.01
N VAL A 363 4.08 3.66 -3.30
CA VAL A 363 3.87 2.21 -3.14
C VAL A 363 3.18 1.61 -4.37
N TYR A 364 3.82 0.68 -5.07
CA TYR A 364 3.20 0.04 -6.23
C TYR A 364 2.09 -0.95 -5.85
N THR A 365 0.98 -0.89 -6.56
CA THR A 365 -0.15 -1.83 -6.44
C THR A 365 -0.48 -2.45 -7.78
N TRP A 366 -0.62 -3.77 -7.80
CA TRP A 366 -0.80 -4.53 -9.03
C TRP A 366 -2.21 -4.35 -9.61
N SER A 367 -3.22 -4.30 -8.75
CA SER A 367 -4.63 -4.27 -9.13
C SER A 367 -5.02 -2.98 -9.87
N THR A 368 -4.45 -1.83 -9.48
CA THR A 368 -4.64 -0.55 -10.18
C THR A 368 -3.54 -0.29 -11.21
N GLY A 369 -2.39 -0.96 -11.05
CA GLY A 369 -1.21 -0.80 -11.89
C GLY A 369 -0.54 0.55 -11.71
N ASN A 370 -0.65 1.16 -10.52
CA ASN A 370 -0.15 2.50 -10.19
C ASN A 370 0.75 2.50 -8.95
N PHE A 371 1.43 3.63 -8.76
CA PHE A 371 2.10 3.95 -7.51
C PHE A 371 1.18 4.81 -6.66
N GLU A 372 0.83 4.27 -5.51
CA GLU A 372 -0.07 4.85 -4.54
C GLU A 372 0.71 5.59 -3.46
N SER A 373 0.09 6.50 -2.72
CA SER A 373 0.78 7.27 -1.68
C SER A 373 -0.15 7.67 -0.55
N GLY A 374 0.36 7.65 0.69
CA GLY A 374 -0.41 8.01 1.87
C GLY A 374 -0.34 6.97 2.99
N SER A 375 -0.78 7.37 4.18
CA SER A 375 -0.83 6.49 5.36
C SER A 375 -1.77 5.29 5.19
N SER A 376 -2.72 5.34 4.26
CA SER A 376 -3.52 4.19 3.81
C SER A 376 -2.70 3.06 3.18
N PHE A 377 -1.47 3.35 2.73
CA PHE A 377 -0.49 2.38 2.21
C PHE A 377 0.66 2.12 3.18
N ALA A 378 0.74 2.87 4.30
CA ALA A 378 1.60 2.58 5.44
C ALA A 378 0.96 1.53 6.37
N ALA A 379 -0.34 1.69 6.68
CA ALA A 379 -1.10 0.77 7.52
C ALA A 379 -1.07 -0.70 7.04
N PRO A 380 -1.22 -1.01 5.74
CA PRO A 380 -1.09 -2.40 5.26
C PRO A 380 0.32 -2.96 5.38
N GLN A 381 1.37 -2.13 5.30
CA GLN A 381 2.73 -2.58 5.55
C GLN A 381 2.90 -3.03 7.01
N LEU A 382 2.36 -2.25 7.96
CA LEU A 382 2.32 -2.64 9.37
C LEU A 382 1.52 -3.91 9.58
N ALA A 383 0.39 -4.08 8.87
CA ALA A 383 -0.43 -5.28 8.97
C ALA A 383 0.32 -6.52 8.49
N ALA A 384 1.02 -6.41 7.36
CA ALA A 384 1.79 -7.52 6.80
C ALA A 384 2.98 -7.92 7.68
N ILE A 385 3.77 -6.95 8.16
CA ILE A 385 4.88 -7.23 9.08
C ILE A 385 4.36 -7.83 10.39
N SER A 386 3.26 -7.31 10.92
CA SER A 386 2.60 -7.89 12.10
C SER A 386 2.21 -9.35 11.85
N ALA A 387 1.76 -9.69 10.65
CA ALA A 387 1.41 -11.07 10.31
C ALA A 387 2.63 -12.00 10.31
N LEU A 388 3.73 -11.57 9.70
CA LEU A 388 4.97 -12.35 9.69
C LEU A 388 5.51 -12.55 11.12
N LEU A 389 5.52 -11.50 11.93
CA LEU A 389 5.94 -11.55 13.33
C LEU A 389 5.01 -12.43 14.19
N TRP A 390 3.71 -12.40 13.91
CA TRP A 390 2.74 -13.25 14.57
C TRP A 390 2.99 -14.73 14.26
N GLN A 391 3.23 -15.06 12.99
CA GLN A 391 3.63 -16.41 12.58
C GLN A 391 4.88 -16.85 13.36
N ALA A 392 5.94 -16.01 13.35
CA ALA A 392 7.18 -16.30 14.08
C ALA A 392 6.96 -16.53 15.57
N TYR A 393 6.14 -15.70 16.21
CA TYR A 393 5.82 -15.82 17.63
C TYR A 393 5.07 -17.12 17.94
N GLN A 394 4.09 -17.51 17.12
CA GLN A 394 3.34 -18.75 17.33
C GLN A 394 4.21 -20.01 17.16
N GLU A 395 5.12 -20.00 16.18
CA GLU A 395 6.04 -21.12 15.95
C GLU A 395 7.07 -21.27 17.07
N TYR A 396 7.59 -20.16 17.60
CA TYR A 396 8.64 -20.17 18.62
C TYR A 396 8.09 -20.27 20.05
N HIS A 397 6.89 -19.74 20.30
CA HIS A 397 6.22 -19.73 21.61
C HIS A 397 4.82 -20.37 21.58
N PRO A 398 4.67 -21.64 21.15
CA PRO A 398 3.36 -22.25 20.93
C PRO A 398 2.48 -22.29 22.19
N GLN A 399 3.08 -22.41 23.38
CA GLN A 399 2.37 -22.42 24.66
C GLN A 399 1.86 -21.03 25.11
N GLN A 400 2.29 -19.97 24.44
CA GLN A 400 1.95 -18.58 24.78
C GLN A 400 1.24 -17.86 23.63
N ALA A 401 0.68 -18.61 22.67
CA ALA A 401 0.06 -18.07 21.46
C ALA A 401 -1.07 -17.05 21.74
N SER A 402 -1.75 -17.14 22.89
CA SER A 402 -2.76 -16.15 23.33
C SER A 402 -2.18 -14.75 23.54
N ASN A 403 -0.88 -14.63 23.76
CA ASN A 403 -0.18 -13.36 24.00
C ASN A 403 0.42 -12.77 22.72
N ALA A 404 0.20 -13.40 21.55
CA ALA A 404 0.85 -13.00 20.31
C ALA A 404 0.56 -11.54 19.94
N ALA A 405 -0.69 -11.07 20.06
CA ALA A 405 -1.05 -9.68 19.75
C ALA A 405 -0.19 -8.66 20.53
N SER A 406 -0.16 -8.80 21.86
CA SER A 406 0.56 -7.87 22.72
C SER A 406 2.07 -7.97 22.54
N LYS A 407 2.61 -9.18 22.34
CA LYS A 407 4.04 -9.38 22.15
C LYS A 407 4.54 -8.89 20.79
N VAL A 408 3.78 -9.09 19.72
CA VAL A 408 4.10 -8.55 18.40
C VAL A 408 4.03 -7.03 18.40
N THR A 409 2.95 -6.46 18.97
CA THR A 409 2.82 -5.00 19.06
C THR A 409 3.94 -4.39 19.89
N GLN A 410 4.25 -4.96 21.05
CA GLN A 410 5.36 -4.53 21.88
C GLN A 410 6.69 -4.60 21.14
N ALA A 411 6.96 -5.71 20.43
CA ALA A 411 8.19 -5.89 19.67
C ALA A 411 8.36 -4.78 18.61
N LEU A 412 7.29 -4.44 17.89
CA LEU A 412 7.32 -3.36 16.90
C LEU A 412 7.55 -1.99 17.52
N LYS A 413 6.89 -1.69 18.65
CA LYS A 413 6.99 -0.39 19.32
C LYS A 413 8.37 -0.09 19.91
N ILE A 414 9.02 -1.09 20.51
CA ILE A 414 10.31 -0.86 21.19
C ILE A 414 11.54 -1.07 20.30
N ASN A 415 11.37 -1.71 19.14
CA ASN A 415 12.46 -2.00 18.21
C ASN A 415 12.32 -1.18 16.94
N THR A 416 12.08 0.13 17.04
CA THR A 416 12.12 1.02 15.88
C THR A 416 13.55 1.43 15.53
N ARG A 417 13.77 1.89 14.31
CA ARG A 417 14.95 2.69 13.95
C ARG A 417 14.69 4.12 14.41
N ILE A 418 15.67 4.68 15.12
CA ILE A 418 15.64 6.09 15.53
C ILE A 418 15.59 6.96 14.27
N SER A 419 14.67 7.92 14.25
CA SER A 419 14.55 8.91 13.19
C SER A 419 15.16 10.24 13.60
N ASP A 420 15.94 10.85 12.72
CA ASP A 420 16.46 12.21 12.90
C ASP A 420 15.35 13.27 12.76
N LEU A 421 14.15 12.88 12.31
CA LEU A 421 12.98 13.77 12.18
C LEU A 421 12.29 14.04 13.54
N GLY A 422 12.64 13.29 14.58
CA GLY A 422 12.05 13.41 15.91
C GLY A 422 10.67 12.76 16.04
N ALA A 423 10.29 12.52 17.30
CA ALA A 423 9.09 11.75 17.65
C ALA A 423 7.77 12.43 17.27
N SER A 424 7.73 13.76 17.26
CA SER A 424 6.53 14.51 16.84
C SER A 424 6.19 14.32 15.35
N ASN A 425 7.20 14.00 14.53
CA ASN A 425 7.02 13.73 13.10
C ASN A 425 6.84 12.24 12.80
N THR A 426 7.45 11.36 13.59
CA THR A 426 7.59 9.93 13.25
C THR A 426 7.03 8.95 14.28
N GLY A 427 6.42 9.45 15.35
CA GLY A 427 5.97 8.63 16.47
C GLY A 427 7.14 7.98 17.18
N LEU A 428 7.10 6.66 17.34
CA LEU A 428 8.20 5.88 17.93
C LEU A 428 9.40 5.71 16.98
N GLY A 429 9.27 6.12 15.70
CA GLY A 429 10.33 6.03 14.70
C GLY A 429 9.95 5.14 13.51
N LEU A 430 10.96 4.76 12.72
CA LEU A 430 10.77 3.92 11.54
C LEU A 430 10.68 2.46 11.97
N VAL A 431 9.87 1.66 11.27
CA VAL A 431 9.81 0.21 11.51
C VAL A 431 11.17 -0.46 11.29
N ASP A 432 11.52 -1.38 12.19
CA ASP A 432 12.64 -2.32 12.07
C ASP A 432 12.12 -3.74 12.30
N ALA A 433 11.65 -4.38 11.22
CA ALA A 433 10.97 -5.66 11.33
C ALA A 433 11.92 -6.80 11.76
N ASP A 434 13.19 -6.74 11.36
CA ASP A 434 14.21 -7.73 11.72
C ASP A 434 14.63 -7.60 13.20
N LYS A 435 14.73 -6.38 13.75
CA LYS A 435 14.94 -6.24 15.21
C LYS A 435 13.71 -6.69 16.01
N ALA A 436 12.50 -6.38 15.55
CA ALA A 436 11.28 -6.88 16.19
C ALA A 436 11.24 -8.42 16.18
N LEU A 437 11.68 -9.07 15.09
CA LEU A 437 11.83 -10.52 15.03
C LEU A 437 12.86 -11.02 16.04
N ALA A 438 14.05 -10.40 16.09
CA ALA A 438 15.10 -10.78 17.02
C ALA A 438 14.62 -10.72 18.48
N TYR A 439 13.84 -9.68 18.82
CA TYR A 439 13.17 -9.56 20.12
C TYR A 439 12.21 -10.72 20.40
N ILE A 440 11.33 -11.05 19.44
CA ILE A 440 10.37 -12.16 19.56
C ILE A 440 11.08 -13.49 19.79
N LEU A 441 12.19 -13.73 19.09
CA LEU A 441 12.97 -14.96 19.21
C LEU A 441 13.88 -15.00 20.46
N GLY A 442 13.94 -13.92 21.25
CA GLY A 442 14.79 -13.81 22.42
C GLY A 442 16.28 -13.54 22.12
N HIS A 443 16.60 -13.17 20.88
CA HIS A 443 17.93 -12.77 20.45
C HIS A 443 18.07 -11.26 20.60
N GLN A 444 18.31 -10.78 21.82
CA GLN A 444 18.60 -9.36 22.03
C GLN A 444 19.98 -9.04 21.41
N PRO A 445 20.09 -8.11 20.45
CA PRO A 445 21.40 -7.53 20.14
C PRO A 445 21.91 -6.84 21.41
N LYS A 446 23.15 -7.14 21.79
CA LYS A 446 23.84 -6.48 22.91
C LYS A 446 24.10 -5.02 22.62
#